data_AF-A0A924UYJ1-F1
#
_entry.id   AF-A0A924UYJ1-F1
#
_cell.length_a   1.000
_cell.length_b   1.000
_cell.length_c   1.000
_cell.angle_alpha   90.00
_cell.angle_beta   90.00
_cell.angle_gamma   90.00
#
_symmetry.space_group_name_H-M   'P 1'
#
loop_
_entity.id
_entity.type
_entity.pdbx_description
1 polymer ?
#
loop_
_entity_poly.entity_id
_entity_poly.type
_entity_poly.pdbx_seq_one_letter_code
_entity_poly.pdbx_strand_id
1 'polypeptide(L)' 'MDITAIIKRVEATKTVGANQDFKIRDLIVTTDEQYPQTLCIQFVKEKCEELDKFAPGTKVKIDINLRGKETTKDGKVMV' A
#
# COMPACT_ATOMS: atom_id res chain seq x y z
N MET A 1 -10.77 7.26 1.40
CA MET A 1 -10.93 6.38 2.59
C MET A 1 -9.82 6.79 3.51
N ASP A 2 -10.18 7.26 4.70
CA ASP A 2 -9.22 7.67 5.70
C ASP A 2 -8.84 6.50 6.60
N ILE A 3 -7.56 6.22 6.72
CA ILE A 3 -6.99 5.18 7.59
C ILE A 3 -6.00 5.85 8.54
N THR A 4 -6.15 5.61 9.85
CA THR A 4 -5.11 5.93 10.84
C THR A 4 -4.39 4.65 11.20
N ALA A 5 -3.06 4.63 11.06
CA ALA A 5 -2.29 3.41 11.21
C ALA A 5 -0.84 3.68 11.65
N ILE A 6 -0.18 2.63 12.12
CA ILE A 6 1.25 2.63 12.45
C ILE A 6 2.01 1.94 11.32
N ILE A 7 3.07 2.58 10.82
CA ILE A 7 3.92 2.00 9.78
C ILE A 7 4.67 0.80 10.34
N LYS A 8 4.46 -0.38 9.74
CA LYS A 8 5.20 -1.58 10.08
C LYS A 8 6.52 -1.64 9.31
N ARG A 9 6.48 -1.34 8.01
CA ARG A 9 7.67 -1.20 7.15
C ARG A 9 7.32 -0.55 5.81
N VAL A 10 8.35 0.03 5.19
CA VAL A 10 8.29 0.60 3.84
C VAL A 10 9.13 -0.29 2.93
N GLU A 11 8.52 -0.87 1.90
CA GLU A 11 9.23 -1.72 0.95
C GLU A 11 10.06 -0.89 -0.05
N ALA A 12 10.99 -1.54 -0.74
CA ALA A 12 11.73 -0.92 -1.83
C ALA A 12 10.83 -0.59 -3.03
N THR A 13 11.11 0.52 -3.72
CA THR A 13 10.45 0.87 -4.96
C THR A 13 10.74 -0.18 -6.03
N LYS A 14 9.69 -0.69 -6.67
CA LYS A 14 9.76 -1.62 -7.79
C LYS A 14 9.32 -0.91 -9.06
N THR A 15 10.00 -1.21 -10.16
CA THR A 15 9.59 -0.74 -11.48
C THR A 15 8.86 -1.86 -12.19
N VAL A 16 7.64 -1.59 -12.67
CA VAL A 16 6.79 -2.53 -13.40
C VAL A 16 6.41 -1.99 -14.77
N GLY A 17 6.08 -2.90 -15.69
CA GLY A 17 5.73 -2.55 -17.07
C GLY A 17 6.93 -2.55 -18.02
N ALA A 18 6.67 -2.85 -19.30
CA ALA A 18 7.69 -3.03 -20.34
C ALA A 18 8.55 -1.77 -20.57
N ASN A 19 8.00 -0.58 -20.32
CA ASN A 19 8.67 0.70 -20.57
C ASN A 19 9.39 1.26 -19.34
N GLN A 20 9.44 0.54 -18.21
CA GLN A 20 10.10 0.97 -16.97
C GLN A 20 9.63 2.31 -16.34
N ASP A 21 8.54 2.90 -16.83
CA ASP A 21 8.03 4.18 -16.33
C ASP A 21 7.10 4.06 -15.12
N PHE A 22 6.58 2.86 -14.83
CA PHE A 22 5.61 2.69 -13.75
C PHE A 22 6.29 2.19 -12.49
N LYS A 23 6.55 3.10 -11.55
CA LYS A 23 7.07 2.79 -10.22
C LYS A 23 5.91 2.45 -9.28
N ILE A 24 6.09 1.40 -8.49
CA ILE A 24 5.20 1.03 -7.38
C ILE A 24 6.02 0.88 -6.11
N ARG A 25 5.42 1.21 -4.98
CA ARG A 25 6.03 1.00 -3.67
C ARG A 25 4.97 0.62 -2.66
N ASP A 26 5.23 -0.45 -1.92
CA ASP A 26 4.28 -1.01 -0.97
C ASP A 26 4.58 -0.49 0.44
N LEU A 27 3.56 0.05 1.10
CA LEU A 27 3.59 0.48 2.49
C LEU A 27 2.77 -0.50 3.32
N ILE A 28 3.42 -1.15 4.29
CA ILE A 28 2.76 -2.08 5.21
C ILE A 28 2.48 -1.36 6.51
N VAL A 29 1.19 -1.28 6.87
CA VAL A 29 0.72 -0.58 8.07
C VAL A 29 -0.18 -1.48 8.90
N THR A 30 -0.30 -1.17 10.19
CA THR A 30 -1.26 -1.80 11.09
C THR A 30 -2.24 -0.74 11.56
N THR A 31 -3.55 -0.95 11.34
CA THR A 31 -4.59 0.01 11.71
C THR A 31 -4.62 0.25 13.22
N ASP A 32 -4.88 1.50 13.61
CA ASP A 32 -4.96 1.93 15.01
C ASP A 32 -6.41 1.95 15.49
N GLU A 33 -6.97 0.75 15.70
CA GLU A 33 -8.36 0.53 16.11
C GLU A 33 -8.47 -0.70 17.04
N GLN A 34 -9.67 -0.97 17.59
CA GLN A 34 -9.90 -2.06 18.56
C GLN A 34 -9.47 -3.44 18.03
N TYR A 35 -9.55 -3.65 16.72
CA TYR A 35 -9.14 -4.89 16.06
C TYR A 35 -8.12 -4.57 14.97
N PRO A 36 -6.83 -4.39 15.34
CA PRO A 36 -5.80 -3.98 14.40
C PRO A 36 -5.67 -4.96 13.23
N GLN A 37 -5.72 -4.43 12.02
CA GLN A 37 -5.50 -5.20 10.80
C GLN A 37 -4.22 -4.72 10.12
N THR A 38 -3.44 -5.66 9.58
CA THR A 38 -2.28 -5.30 8.75
C THR A 38 -2.76 -5.12 7.31
N LEU A 39 -2.55 -3.94 6.77
CA LEU A 39 -2.92 -3.58 5.40
C LEU A 39 -1.65 -3.32 4.57
N CYS A 40 -1.70 -3.70 3.30
CA CYS A 40 -0.72 -3.33 2.30
C CYS A 40 -1.31 -2.24 1.42
N ILE A 41 -0.69 -1.07 1.43
CA ILE A 41 -1.12 0.09 0.64
C ILE A 41 -0.09 0.33 -0.44
N GLN A 42 -0.51 0.27 -1.70
CA GLN A 42 0.38 0.47 -2.83
C GLN A 42 0.35 1.92 -3.31
N PHE A 43 1.51 2.55 -3.28
CA PHE A 43 1.76 3.87 -3.86
C PHE A 43 2.30 3.70 -5.27
N VAL A 44 1.94 4.62 -6.16
CA VAL A 44 2.31 4.57 -7.59
C VAL A 44 2.96 5.87 -8.04
N LYS A 45 3.90 5.79 -8.98
CA LYS A 45 4.58 6.94 -9.61
C LYS A 45 5.18 7.91 -8.58
N GLU A 46 4.92 9.20 -8.72
CA GLU A 46 5.39 10.31 -7.88
C GLU A 46 5.12 10.10 -6.38
N LYS A 47 4.04 9.38 -6.03
CA LYS A 47 3.68 9.09 -4.64
C LYS A 47 4.63 8.10 -3.96
N CYS A 48 5.48 7.40 -4.70
CA CYS A 48 6.49 6.50 -4.13
C CYS A 48 7.59 7.25 -3.37
N GLU A 49 7.92 8.47 -3.80
CA GLU A 49 8.98 9.30 -3.19
C GLU A 49 8.49 9.99 -1.91
N GLU A 50 7.18 10.17 -1.75
CA GLU A 50 6.60 10.68 -0.50
C GLU A 50 6.87 9.74 0.68
N LEU A 51 7.01 8.43 0.41
CA LEU A 51 7.27 7.42 1.44
C LEU A 51 8.67 7.51 2.07
N ASP A 52 9.63 8.21 1.44
CA ASP A 52 10.99 8.37 1.98
C ASP A 52 11.04 9.23 3.25
N LYS A 53 9.97 9.99 3.52
CA LYS A 53 9.86 10.85 4.70
C LYS A 53 9.39 10.10 5.94
N PHE A 54 9.01 8.83 5.81
CA PHE A 54 8.35 8.08 6.88
C PHE A 54 9.17 6.86 7.32
N ALA A 55 9.24 6.65 8.63
CA ALA A 55 9.97 5.54 9.24
C ALA A 55 9.00 4.51 9.88
N PRO A 56 9.40 3.23 9.98
CA PRO A 56 8.69 2.23 10.78
C PRO A 56 8.44 2.72 12.21
N GLY A 57 7.28 2.37 12.78
CA GLY A 57 6.81 2.82 14.09
C GLY A 57 6.09 4.17 14.08
N THR A 58 6.13 4.91 12.98
CA THR A 58 5.45 6.22 12.89
C THR A 58 3.95 6.05 12.72
N LYS A 59 3.16 6.84 13.48
CA LYS A 59 1.72 6.96 13.28
C LYS A 59 1.43 7.89 12.12
N VAL A 60 0.63 7.43 11.17
CA VAL A 60 0.25 8.18 9.96
C VAL A 60 -1.24 8.13 9.72
N LYS A 61 -1.74 9.19 9.07
CA LYS A 61 -3.07 9.21 8.47
C LYS A 61 -2.90 9.10 6.96
N ILE A 62 -3.61 8.17 6.34
CA ILE A 62 -3.51 7.86 4.92
C ILE A 62 -4.90 8.02 4.33
N ASP A 63 -5.05 8.89 3.34
CA ASP A 63 -6.24 8.90 2.49
C ASP A 63 -5.95 8.17 1.19
N ILE A 64 -6.80 7.19 0.88
CA ILE A 64 -6.70 6.40 -0.35
C ILE A 64 -8.06 6.21 -1.01
N ASN A 65 -8.03 6.10 -2.34
CA ASN A 65 -9.13 5.54 -3.09
C ASN A 65 -9.04 4.02 -3.07
N LEU A 66 -10.05 3.35 -2.53
CA LEU A 66 -10.14 1.88 -2.59
C LEU A 66 -10.40 1.45 -4.03
N ARG A 67 -9.53 0.59 -4.55
CA ARG A 67 -9.68 -0.02 -5.87
C ARG A 67 -9.64 -1.54 -5.69
N GLY A 68 -10.81 -2.17 -5.83
CA GLY A 68 -10.89 -3.62 -5.90
C GLY A 68 -10.37 -4.12 -7.24
N LYS A 69 -9.63 -5.23 -7.22
CA LYS A 69 -9.38 -6.03 -8.40
C LYS A 69 -9.95 -7.42 -8.14
N GLU A 70 -10.91 -7.81 -8.97
CA GLU A 70 -11.39 -9.19 -8.97
C GLU A 70 -10.21 -10.10 -9.31
N THR A 71 -9.86 -10.99 -8.38
CA THR A 71 -8.78 -11.93 -8.57
C THR A 71 -9.37 -13.27 -8.93
N THR A 72 -8.96 -13.79 -10.10
CA THR A 72 -9.30 -15.14 -10.50
C THR A 72 -8.12 -16.05 -10.16
N LYS A 73 -8.43 -17.19 -9.53
CA LYS A 73 -7.48 -18.29 -9.35
C LYS A 73 -8.03 -19.49 -10.11
N ASP A 74 -7.23 -19.99 -11.06
CA ASP A 74 -7.60 -21.14 -11.92
C ASP A 74 -8.94 -20.95 -12.66
N GLY A 75 -9.21 -19.73 -13.13
CA GLY A 75 -10.44 -19.40 -13.87
C GLY A 75 -11.70 -19.24 -13.00
N LYS A 76 -11.61 -19.40 -11.68
CA LYS A 76 -12.70 -19.08 -10.75
C LYS A 76 -12.46 -17.74 -10.09
N VAL A 77 -13.51 -16.91 -10.08
CA VAL A 77 -13.56 -15.69 -9.27
C VAL A 77 -13.45 -16.10 -7.81
N MET A 78 -12.45 -15.55 -7.12
CA MET A 78 -12.36 -15.66 -5.67
C MET A 78 -13.29 -14.62 -5.06
N VAL A 79 -14.49 -15.07 -4.70
CA VAL A 79 -15.47 -14.36 -3.87
C VAL A 79 -15.40 -14.82 -2.43
#